data_AF-A0A523Y920-F1
#
_entry.id   AF-A0A523Y920-F1
#
_cell.length_a   1.000
_cell.length_b   1.000
_cell.length_c   1.000
_cell.angle_alpha   90.00
_cell.angle_beta   90.00
_cell.angle_gamma   90.00
#
_symmetry.space_group_name_H-M   'P 1'
#
loop_
_entity.id
_entity.type
_entity.pdbx_description
1 polymer ?
#
loop_
_entity_poly.entity_id
_entity_poly.type
_entity_poly.pdbx_seq_one_letter_code
_entity_poly.pdbx_strand_id
1 'polypeptide(L)'
;MLSIQFIRQNPDLVREALEKRHDSAPLDDILTRDESIRRNLANLETERATVNRLSKEIGSQYHEINVLQAAQRTYENAGQTTEVESRRRQIAKYEEEIQKARDDSRAASERIAALEPAL
;
A
#
# COMPACT_ATOMS: atom_id res chain seq x y z
N MET A 1 -11.75 32.34 -7.65
CA MET A 1 -10.76 31.70 -6.74
C MET A 1 -9.46 31.52 -7.48
N LEU A 2 -8.33 31.89 -6.85
CA LEU A 2 -7.00 31.60 -7.39
C LEU A 2 -6.71 30.09 -7.23
N SER A 3 -6.09 29.46 -8.22
CA SER A 3 -5.79 28.02 -8.12
C SER A 3 -4.59 27.77 -7.21
N ILE A 4 -4.65 26.71 -6.40
CA ILE A 4 -3.53 26.31 -5.53
C ILE A 4 -2.27 25.96 -6.34
N GLN A 5 -2.46 25.42 -7.54
CA GLN A 5 -1.37 25.14 -8.48
C GLN A 5 -0.63 26.43 -8.86
N PHE A 6 -1.36 27.51 -9.16
CA PHE A 6 -0.74 28.79 -9.51
C PHE A 6 0.03 29.38 -8.33
N ILE A 7 -0.54 29.31 -7.13
CA ILE A 7 0.10 29.75 -5.88
C ILE A 7 1.41 28.99 -5.64
N ARG A 8 1.40 27.67 -5.84
CA ARG A 8 2.58 26.82 -5.68
C ARG A 8 3.67 27.10 -6.71
N GLN A 9 3.29 27.37 -7.96
CA GLN A 9 4.25 27.61 -9.05
C GLN A 9 4.83 29.02 -9.02
N ASN A 10 4.08 30.00 -8.48
CA ASN A 10 4.45 31.40 -8.49
C ASN A 10 4.26 32.06 -7.10
N PRO A 11 4.87 31.53 -6.02
CA PRO A 11 4.63 32.00 -4.67
C PRO A 11 5.05 33.47 -4.48
N ASP A 12 6.17 33.88 -5.09
CA ASP A 12 6.68 35.25 -4.96
C ASP A 12 5.79 36.28 -5.67
N LEU A 13 5.26 35.94 -6.85
CA LEU A 13 4.32 36.79 -7.57
C LEU A 13 3.02 36.96 -6.78
N VAL A 14 2.55 35.89 -6.12
CA VAL A 14 1.37 35.96 -5.25
C VAL A 14 1.66 36.80 -4.00
N ARG A 15 2.86 36.67 -3.41
CA ARG A 15 3.29 37.49 -2.26
C ARG A 15 3.30 38.98 -2.61
N GLU A 16 3.91 39.35 -3.73
CA GLU A 16 3.92 40.73 -4.22
C GLU A 16 2.51 41.26 -4.50
N ALA A 17 1.63 40.43 -5.06
CA ALA A 17 0.23 40.80 -5.32
C ALA A 17 -0.58 41.00 -4.02
N LEU A 18 -0.30 40.22 -2.97
CA LEU A 18 -0.91 40.39 -1.65
C LEU A 18 -0.43 41.69 -0.99
N GLU A 19 0.86 41.98 -1.04
CA GLU A 19 1.45 43.23 -0.53
C GLU A 19 0.84 44.47 -1.21
N LYS A 20 0.75 44.47 -2.54
CA LYS A 20 0.12 45.56 -3.32
C LYS A 20 -1.35 45.77 -2.99
N ARG A 21 -2.04 44.73 -2.53
CA ARG A 21 -3.46 44.77 -2.13
C ARG A 21 -3.63 45.08 -0.65
N HIS A 22 -2.53 45.24 0.12
CA HIS A 22 -2.54 45.33 1.58
C HIS A 22 -3.33 44.18 2.23
N ASP A 23 -3.23 42.99 1.65
CA ASP A 23 -3.92 41.78 2.05
C ASP A 23 -2.98 40.91 2.91
N SER A 24 -3.50 40.34 3.99
CA SER A 24 -2.73 39.55 4.98
C SER A 24 -3.01 38.05 4.89
N ALA A 25 -3.47 37.58 3.73
CA ALA A 25 -3.73 36.16 3.51
C ALA A 25 -2.50 35.30 3.89
N PRO A 26 -2.70 34.19 4.65
CA PRO A 26 -1.60 33.39 5.19
C PRO A 26 -1.01 32.46 4.12
N LEU A 27 -0.24 33.03 3.20
CA LEU A 27 0.34 32.34 2.04
C LEU A 27 1.21 31.14 2.44
N ASP A 28 2.07 31.31 3.45
CA ASP A 28 3.01 30.27 3.87
C ASP A 28 2.29 29.08 4.54
N ASP A 29 1.22 29.34 5.31
CA ASP A 29 0.38 28.28 5.89
C ASP A 29 -0.35 27.48 4.80
N ILE A 30 -0.84 28.17 3.76
CA ILE A 30 -1.50 27.54 2.61
C ILE A 30 -0.51 26.61 1.88
N LEU A 31 0.71 27.08 1.63
CA LEU A 31 1.75 26.28 0.98
C LEU A 31 2.18 25.08 1.83
N THR A 32 2.32 25.28 3.14
CA THR A 32 2.66 24.19 4.08
C THR A 32 1.57 23.12 4.12
N ARG A 33 0.30 23.53 4.15
CA ARG A 33 -0.83 22.59 4.10
C ARG A 33 -0.92 21.86 2.76
N ASP A 34 -0.71 22.55 1.64
CA ASP A 34 -0.66 21.92 0.31
C ASP A 34 0.45 20.86 0.23
N GLU A 35 1.63 21.15 0.78
CA GLU A 35 2.72 20.18 0.82
C GLU A 35 2.35 18.94 1.65
N SER A 36 1.76 19.14 2.84
CA SER A 36 1.30 18.06 3.71
C SER A 36 0.27 17.17 3.02
N ILE A 37 -0.75 17.77 2.38
CA ILE A 37 -1.79 17.05 1.64
C ILE A 37 -1.17 16.22 0.53
N ARG A 38 -0.27 16.80 -0.28
CA ARG A 38 0.38 16.08 -1.38
C ARG A 38 1.23 14.92 -0.87
N ARG A 39 1.96 15.10 0.23
CA ARG A 39 2.77 14.06 0.85
C ARG A 39 1.88 12.92 1.37
N ASN A 40 0.80 13.24 2.08
CA ASN A 40 -0.14 12.26 2.61
C ASN A 40 -0.85 11.49 1.49
N LEU A 41 -1.21 12.17 0.40
CA LEU A 41 -1.83 11.54 -0.76
C LEU A 41 -0.88 10.55 -1.43
N ALA A 42 0.38 10.94 -1.65
CA ALA A 42 1.40 10.05 -2.22
C ALA A 42 1.65 8.81 -1.32
N ASN A 43 1.69 9.02 0.00
CA ASN A 43 1.83 7.92 0.96
C ASN A 43 0.62 6.98 0.92
N LEU A 44 -0.60 7.54 0.88
CA LEU A 44 -1.84 6.78 0.79
C LEU A 44 -1.88 5.91 -0.48
N GLU A 45 -1.51 6.48 -1.63
CA GLU A 45 -1.44 5.75 -2.90
C GLU A 45 -0.42 4.61 -2.85
N THR A 46 0.74 4.85 -2.23
CA THR A 46 1.80 3.85 -2.05
C THR A 46 1.34 2.68 -1.19
N GLU A 47 0.68 2.95 -0.07
CA GLU A 47 0.17 1.91 0.82
C GLU A 47 -0.98 1.13 0.16
N ARG A 48 -1.88 1.81 -0.57
CA ARG A 48 -2.94 1.14 -1.36
C ARG A 48 -2.35 0.23 -2.44
N ALA A 49 -1.30 0.67 -3.13
CA ALA A 49 -0.59 -0.15 -4.10
C ALA A 49 0.04 -1.39 -3.42
N THR A 50 0.57 -1.22 -2.21
CA THR A 50 1.15 -2.31 -1.40
C THR A 50 0.10 -3.35 -1.02
N VAL A 51 -1.05 -2.94 -0.50
CA VAL A 51 -2.17 -3.86 -0.19
C VAL A 51 -2.63 -4.63 -1.42
N ASN A 52 -2.80 -3.95 -2.56
CA ASN A 52 -3.22 -4.59 -3.80
C ASN A 52 -2.19 -5.61 -4.31
N ARG A 53 -0.90 -5.32 -4.18
CA ARG A 53 0.18 -6.25 -4.54
C ARG A 53 0.17 -7.47 -3.63
N LEU A 54 0.15 -7.26 -2.31
CA LEU A 54 0.13 -8.35 -1.32
C LEU A 54 -1.10 -9.23 -1.47
N SER A 55 -2.27 -8.65 -1.74
CA SER A 55 -3.50 -9.42 -2.00
C SER A 55 -3.36 -10.36 -3.21
N LYS A 56 -2.71 -9.90 -4.29
CA LYS A 56 -2.43 -10.73 -5.47
C LYS A 56 -1.42 -11.84 -5.16
N GLU A 57 -0.36 -11.52 -4.42
CA GLU A 57 0.67 -12.50 -4.01
C GLU A 57 0.04 -13.61 -3.16
N ILE A 58 -0.75 -13.25 -2.16
CA ILE A 58 -1.50 -14.20 -1.32
C ILE A 58 -2.40 -15.09 -2.19
N GLY A 59 -3.15 -14.51 -3.13
CA GLY A 59 -4.01 -15.27 -4.05
C GLY A 59 -3.23 -16.28 -4.90
N SER A 60 -2.08 -15.89 -5.43
CA SER A 60 -1.20 -16.77 -6.21
C SER A 60 -0.62 -17.89 -5.35
N GLN A 61 -0.17 -17.60 -4.13
CA GLN A 61 0.36 -18.63 -3.22
C GLN A 61 -0.72 -19.62 -2.80
N TYR A 62 -1.97 -19.19 -2.60
CA TYR A 62 -3.09 -20.10 -2.36
C TYR A 62 -3.35 -21.02 -3.54
N HIS A 63 -3.22 -20.53 -4.76
CA HIS A 63 -3.32 -21.38 -5.95
C HIS A 63 -2.24 -22.48 -5.92
N GLU A 64 -0.99 -22.12 -5.60
CA GLU A 64 0.09 -23.10 -5.53
C GLU A 64 -0.06 -24.10 -4.40
N ILE A 65 -0.58 -23.68 -3.25
CA ILE A 65 -0.96 -24.62 -2.18
C ILE A 65 -1.98 -25.63 -2.69
N ASN A 66 -3.01 -25.20 -3.42
CA ASN A 66 -4.03 -26.11 -3.95
C ASN A 66 -3.43 -27.12 -4.95
N VAL A 67 -2.52 -26.68 -5.81
CA VAL A 67 -1.80 -27.56 -6.75
C VAL A 67 -0.94 -28.57 -5.99
N LEU A 68 -0.16 -28.11 -5.00
CA LEU A 68 0.68 -28.97 -4.17
C LEU A 68 -0.14 -29.97 -3.35
N GLN A 69 -1.30 -29.58 -2.83
CA GLN A 69 -2.21 -30.46 -2.11
C GLN A 69 -2.82 -31.52 -3.04
N ALA A 70 -3.19 -31.16 -4.27
CA ALA A 70 -3.67 -32.12 -5.26
C ALA A 70 -2.59 -33.16 -5.59
N ALA A 71 -1.34 -32.71 -5.80
CA ALA A 71 -0.21 -33.60 -6.02
C ALA A 71 0.11 -34.45 -4.77
N GLN A 72 0.03 -33.88 -3.57
CA GLN A 72 0.24 -34.63 -2.34
C GLN A 72 -0.74 -35.81 -2.24
N ARG A 73 -2.03 -35.59 -2.53
CA ARG A 73 -3.06 -36.65 -2.51
C ARG A 73 -2.77 -37.78 -3.50
N THR A 74 -2.20 -37.50 -4.67
CA THR A 74 -1.83 -38.56 -5.62
C THR A 74 -0.68 -39.42 -5.09
N TYR A 75 0.33 -38.79 -4.47
CA TYR A 75 1.44 -39.49 -3.82
C TYR A 75 1.00 -40.28 -2.58
N GLU A 76 0.05 -39.76 -1.81
CA GLU A 76 -0.57 -40.46 -0.66
C GLU A 76 -1.24 -41.76 -1.12
N ASN A 77 -2.07 -41.67 -2.17
CA ASN A 77 -2.76 -42.84 -2.73
C ASN A 77 -1.79 -43.88 -3.32
N ALA A 78 -0.62 -43.43 -3.81
CA ALA A 78 0.44 -44.29 -4.33
C ALA A 78 1.38 -44.85 -3.25
N GLY A 79 1.17 -44.50 -1.97
CA GLY A 79 2.03 -44.94 -0.86
C GLY A 79 3.44 -44.33 -0.85
N GLN A 80 3.65 -43.23 -1.56
CA GLN A 80 4.97 -42.59 -1.72
C GLN A 80 5.25 -41.59 -0.58
N THR A 81 5.57 -42.10 0.61
CA THR A 81 5.70 -41.30 1.84
C THR A 81 6.73 -40.16 1.73
N THR A 82 7.86 -40.37 1.08
CA THR A 82 8.91 -39.33 0.93
C THR A 82 8.42 -38.13 0.13
N GLU A 83 7.68 -38.38 -0.96
CA GLU A 83 7.11 -37.31 -1.79
C GLU A 83 6.03 -36.54 -1.02
N VAL A 84 5.17 -37.25 -0.27
CA VAL A 84 4.15 -36.64 0.60
C VAL A 84 4.78 -35.70 1.62
N GLU A 85 5.84 -36.13 2.30
CA GLU A 85 6.56 -35.27 3.25
C GLU A 85 7.18 -34.04 2.56
N SER A 86 7.74 -34.21 1.36
CA SER A 86 8.32 -33.11 0.60
C SER A 86 7.27 -32.05 0.25
N ARG A 87 6.08 -32.47 -0.21
CA ARG A 87 4.97 -31.57 -0.55
C ARG A 87 4.41 -30.89 0.69
N ARG A 88 4.27 -31.63 1.80
CA ARG A 88 3.85 -31.06 3.08
C ARG A 88 4.79 -29.95 3.56
N ARG A 89 6.10 -30.14 3.42
CA ARG A 89 7.10 -29.09 3.74
C ARG A 89 6.95 -27.87 2.81
N GLN A 90 6.71 -28.08 1.53
CA GLN A 90 6.48 -26.99 0.57
C GLN A 90 5.21 -26.20 0.92
N ILE A 91 4.10 -26.88 1.22
CA ILE A 91 2.84 -26.27 1.64
C ILE A 91 3.06 -25.44 2.91
N ALA A 92 3.69 -26.02 3.93
CA ALA A 92 3.97 -25.30 5.18
C ALA A 92 4.79 -24.02 4.96
N LYS A 93 5.75 -24.04 4.02
CA LYS A 93 6.51 -22.85 3.65
C LYS A 93 5.62 -21.78 3.02
N TYR A 94 4.77 -22.15 2.07
CA TYR A 94 3.83 -21.20 1.46
C TYR A 94 2.81 -20.65 2.45
N GLU A 95 2.34 -21.46 3.40
CA GLU A 95 1.44 -21.02 4.47
C GLU A 95 2.13 -19.97 5.37
N GLU A 96 3.40 -20.17 5.70
CA GLU A 96 4.19 -19.17 6.46
C GLU A 96 4.34 -17.86 5.69
N GLU A 97 4.66 -17.95 4.39
CA GLU A 97 4.78 -16.76 3.52
C GLU A 97 3.45 -16.01 3.38
N ILE A 98 2.32 -16.73 3.23
CA ILE A 98 0.99 -16.13 3.19
C ILE A 98 0.68 -15.44 4.51
N GLN A 99 1.01 -16.07 5.64
CA GLN A 99 0.73 -15.48 6.96
C GLN A 99 1.51 -14.16 7.14
N LYS A 100 2.79 -14.13 6.78
CA LYS A 100 3.60 -12.90 6.76
C LYS A 100 2.99 -11.83 5.84
N ALA A 101 2.62 -12.21 4.62
CA ALA A 101 1.99 -11.28 3.68
C ALA A 101 0.65 -10.73 4.17
N ARG A 102 -0.13 -11.52 4.92
CA ARG A 102 -1.37 -11.06 5.57
C ARG A 102 -1.10 -10.07 6.68
N ASP A 103 -0.11 -10.33 7.51
CA ASP A 103 0.28 -9.44 8.60
C ASP A 103 0.78 -8.10 8.04
N ASP A 104 1.59 -8.13 6.97
CA ASP A 104 2.03 -6.94 6.24
C ASP A 104 0.87 -6.19 5.60
N SER A 105 -0.07 -6.91 4.97
CA SER A 105 -1.26 -6.32 4.36
C SER A 105 -2.15 -5.65 5.40
N ARG A 106 -2.26 -6.23 6.60
CA ARG A 106 -3.01 -5.66 7.72
C ARG A 106 -2.33 -4.40 8.23
N ALA A 107 -1.02 -4.43 8.45
CA ALA A 107 -0.25 -3.27 8.88
C ALA A 107 -0.36 -2.11 7.87
N ALA A 108 -0.28 -2.40 6.57
CA ALA A 108 -0.49 -1.40 5.51
C ALA A 108 -1.92 -0.83 5.54
N SER A 109 -2.93 -1.66 5.76
CA SER A 109 -4.33 -1.22 5.91
C SER A 109 -4.54 -0.32 7.12
N GLU A 110 -3.87 -0.61 8.24
CA GLU A 110 -3.91 0.24 9.45
C GLU A 110 -3.27 1.61 9.19
N ARG A 111 -2.17 1.67 8.40
CA ARG A 111 -1.57 2.95 7.97
C ARG A 111 -2.48 3.74 7.05
N ILE A 112 -3.15 3.07 6.11
CA ILE A 112 -4.16 3.70 5.24
C ILE A 112 -5.25 4.36 6.10
N ALA A 113 -5.80 3.61 7.06
CA ALA A 113 -6.84 4.12 7.96
C ALA A 113 -6.37 5.32 8.80
N ALA A 114 -5.08 5.39 9.15
CA ALA A 114 -4.50 6.53 9.85
C ALA A 114 -4.27 7.76 8.95
N LEU A 115 -4.05 7.57 7.64
CA LEU A 115 -3.81 8.63 6.67
C LEU A 115 -5.10 9.24 6.09
N GLU A 116 -6.19 8.46 5.99
CA GLU A 116 -7.48 8.93 5.49
C GLU A 116 -8.10 10.12 6.25
N PRO A 117 -8.07 10.21 7.59
CA PRO A 117 -8.56 11.41 8.30
C PRO A 117 -7.62 12.61 8.24
N ALA A 118 -6.40 12.46 7.69
CA ALA A 118 -5.37 13.50 7.59
C ALA A 118 -5.31 14.18 6.21
N LEU A 119 -6.29 13.89 5.33
CA LEU A 119 -6.50 14.46 4.00
C LEU A 119 -7.77 15.33 4.00
#